data_AF-A0ABD5WY54-F1
#
_entry.id   AF-A0ABD5WY54-F1
#
_cell.length_a   1.000
_cell.length_b   1.000
_cell.length_c   1.000
_cell.angle_alpha   90.00
_cell.angle_beta   90.00
_cell.angle_gamma   90.00
#
_symmetry.space_group_name_H-M   'P 1'
#
loop_
_entity.id
_entity.type
_entity.pdbx_description
1 polymer ?
#
loop_
_entity_poly.entity_id
_entity_poly.type
_entity_poly.pdbx_seq_one_letter_code
_entity_poly.pdbx_strand_id
1 'polypeptide(L)' 'MTRTRSDLLWVLVFAVLVAFAIPWFLWGDATVVAGLPLWLWWHVGWMVLATVAFYAFTRTGGWDRGVDAEVIRRG' A
#
# COMPACT_ATOMS: atom_id res chain seq x y z
N MET A 1 18.68 -17.48 -1.01
CA MET A 1 18.17 -16.93 0.28
C MET A 1 17.74 -15.46 0.21
N THR A 2 17.85 -14.76 -0.92
CA THR A 2 17.37 -13.36 -1.10
C THR A 2 15.86 -13.24 -1.36
N ARG A 3 15.18 -14.34 -1.74
CA ARG A 3 13.75 -14.36 -2.09
C ARG A 3 12.81 -13.98 -0.95
N THR A 4 13.02 -14.51 0.26
CA THR A 4 12.10 -14.34 1.39
C THR A 4 12.04 -12.92 1.95
N ARG A 5 13.14 -12.15 1.82
CA ARG A 5 13.20 -10.78 2.36
C ARG A 5 12.29 -9.82 1.58
N SER A 6 12.21 -9.95 0.25
CA SER A 6 11.37 -9.08 -0.56
C SER A 6 9.88 -9.30 -0.30
N ASP A 7 9.45 -10.55 -0.09
CA ASP A 7 8.05 -10.86 0.23
C ASP A 7 7.68 -10.35 1.63
N LEU A 8 8.54 -10.55 2.62
CA LEU A 8 8.35 -9.99 3.96
C LEU A 8 8.26 -8.47 3.96
N LEU A 9 9.05 -7.79 3.11
CA LEU A 9 8.96 -6.35 2.94
C LEU A 9 7.60 -5.93 2.38
N TRP A 10 7.08 -6.63 1.36
CA TRP A 10 5.75 -6.31 0.82
C TRP A 10 4.62 -6.58 1.82
N VAL A 11 4.69 -7.69 2.56
CA VAL A 11 3.73 -8.00 3.65
C VAL A 11 3.73 -6.87 4.68
N LEU A 12 4.92 -6.39 5.09
CA LEU A 12 5.04 -5.27 6.01
C LEU A 12 4.43 -3.99 5.43
N VAL A 13 4.72 -3.66 4.17
CA VAL A 13 4.18 -2.48 3.47
C VAL A 13 2.66 -2.51 3.45
N PHE A 14 2.06 -3.64 3.08
CA PHE A 14 0.59 -3.80 3.09
C PHE A 14 0.00 -3.74 4.49
N ALA A 15 0.65 -4.37 5.48
CA ALA A 15 0.20 -4.31 6.87
C ALA A 15 0.19 -2.86 7.39
N VAL A 16 1.23 -2.07 7.07
CA VAL A 16 1.29 -0.63 7.40
C VAL A 16 0.19 0.13 6.66
N LEU A 17 -0.01 -0.13 5.38
CA LEU A 17 -1.07 0.50 4.58
C LEU A 17 -2.47 0.29 5.18
N VAL A 18 -2.75 -0.93 5.64
CA VAL A 18 -4.05 -1.28 6.24
C VAL A 18 -4.18 -0.70 7.65
N ALA A 19 -3.14 -0.86 8.48
CA ALA A 19 -3.16 -0.34 9.84
C ALA A 19 -3.40 1.18 9.81
N PHE A 20 -2.59 1.94 9.10
CA PHE A 20 -2.69 3.40 9.08
C PHE A 20 -3.78 3.95 8.14
N ALA A 21 -4.63 3.10 7.57
CA ALA A 21 -5.79 3.53 6.80
C ALA A 21 -6.84 4.23 7.67
N ILE A 22 -6.95 3.83 8.94
CA ILE A 22 -7.82 4.47 9.92
C ILE A 22 -6.95 5.41 10.75
N PRO A 23 -7.08 6.74 10.61
CA PRO A 23 -6.30 7.67 11.40
C PRO A 23 -6.92 7.88 12.79
N TRP A 24 -6.89 6.84 13.61
CA TRP A 24 -7.32 6.88 15.03
C TRP A 24 -6.60 7.99 15.81
N PHE A 25 -5.41 8.40 15.37
CA PHE A 25 -4.61 9.45 16.00
C PHE A 25 -5.12 10.86 15.71
N LEU A 26 -5.89 11.07 14.64
CA LEU A 26 -6.45 12.38 14.27
C LEU A 26 -7.88 12.58 14.83
N TRP A 27 -8.39 11.65 15.64
CA TRP A 27 -9.77 11.66 16.19
C TRP A 27 -10.09 12.76 17.22
N GLY A 28 -9.25 13.79 17.34
CA GLY A 28 -9.51 15.00 18.12
C GLY A 28 -8.96 16.28 17.48
N ASP A 29 -8.36 16.19 16.30
CA ASP A 29 -7.72 17.32 15.63
C ASP A 29 -8.73 18.05 14.75
N ALA A 30 -9.20 19.21 15.22
CA ALA A 30 -10.04 20.13 14.45
C ALA A 30 -9.24 20.99 13.45
N THR A 31 -7.97 20.65 13.19
CA THR A 31 -7.10 21.41 12.29
C THR A 31 -7.66 21.37 10.87
N VAL A 32 -8.05 22.54 10.37
CA VAL A 32 -8.58 22.70 9.01
C VAL A 32 -7.47 23.24 8.11
N VAL A 33 -7.22 22.56 7.00
CA VAL A 33 -6.28 22.99 5.96
C VAL A 33 -7.03 23.12 4.65
N ALA A 34 -6.90 24.27 3.98
CA ALA A 34 -7.58 24.56 2.70
C ALA A 34 -9.10 24.32 2.74
N GLY A 35 -9.75 24.59 3.88
CA GLY A 35 -11.20 24.46 4.06
C GLY A 35 -11.70 23.06 4.41
N LEU A 36 -10.83 22.04 4.48
CA LEU A 36 -11.18 20.67 4.86
C LEU A 36 -10.41 20.22 6.11
N PRO A 37 -11.01 19.38 6.97
CA PRO A 37 -10.32 18.81 8.12
C PRO A 37 -9.07 18.03 7.68
N LEU A 38 -7.99 18.13 8.46
CA LEU A 38 -6.73 17.43 8.21
C LEU A 38 -6.91 15.91 8.09
N TRP A 39 -7.87 15.35 8.82
CA TRP A 39 -8.28 13.94 8.70
C TRP A 39 -8.72 13.55 7.29
N LEU A 40 -9.41 14.44 6.54
CA LEU A 40 -9.78 14.18 5.16
C LEU A 40 -8.54 14.19 4.24
N TRP A 41 -7.63 15.13 4.46
CA TRP A 41 -6.36 15.20 3.74
C TRP A 41 -5.47 13.98 3.98
N TRP A 42 -5.52 13.40 5.19
CA TRP A 42 -4.85 12.14 5.48
C TRP A 42 -5.32 11.05 4.51
N HIS A 43 -6.63 10.90 4.31
CA HIS A 43 -7.16 9.91 3.36
C HIS A 43 -6.73 10.19 1.93
N VAL A 44 -6.70 11.45 1.49
CA VAL A 44 -6.20 11.81 0.15
C VAL A 44 -4.73 11.44 -0.01
N GLY A 45 -3.88 11.80 0.96
CA GLY A 45 -2.47 11.42 0.97
C GLY A 45 -2.29 9.90 0.98
N TRP A 46 -3.11 9.19 1.75
CA TRP A 46 -3.07 7.74 1.85
C TRP A 46 -3.50 7.04 0.56
N MET A 47 -4.48 7.58 -0.17
CA MET A 47 -4.86 7.08 -1.50
C MET A 47 -3.71 7.18 -2.50
N VAL A 48 -2.95 8.28 -2.47
CA VAL A 48 -1.75 8.45 -3.29
C VAL A 48 -0.68 7.43 -2.87
N LEU A 49 -0.43 7.28 -1.57
CA LEU A 49 0.55 6.36 -1.02
C LEU A 49 0.23 4.90 -1.38
N ALA A 50 -1.03 4.51 -1.25
CA ALA A 50 -1.52 3.20 -1.67
C ALA A 50 -1.34 3.00 -3.18
N THR A 51 -1.68 4.00 -4.00
CA THR A 51 -1.50 3.94 -5.46
C THR A 51 -0.04 3.71 -5.83
N VAL A 52 0.89 4.44 -5.20
CA VAL A 52 2.33 4.28 -5.42
C VAL A 52 2.81 2.91 -4.97
N ALA A 53 2.34 2.42 -3.82
CA ALA A 53 2.70 1.09 -3.34
C ALA A 53 2.20 -0.02 -4.29
N PHE A 54 0.96 0.07 -4.76
CA PHE A 54 0.42 -0.85 -5.77
C PHE A 54 1.17 -0.76 -7.09
N TYR A 55 1.52 0.44 -7.54
CA TYR A 55 2.31 0.66 -8.75
C TYR A 55 3.72 0.06 -8.62
N ALA A 56 4.39 0.28 -7.49
CA ALA A 56 5.68 -0.32 -7.22
C ALA A 56 5.55 -1.85 -7.12
N PHE A 57 4.47 -2.38 -6.55
CA PHE A 57 4.23 -3.82 -6.46
C PHE A 57 4.12 -4.48 -7.84
N THR A 58 3.33 -3.88 -8.74
CA THR A 58 3.19 -4.38 -10.12
C THR A 58 4.52 -4.27 -10.87
N ARG A 59 5.27 -3.18 -10.69
CA ARG A 59 6.53 -2.93 -11.42
C ARG A 59 7.73 -3.72 -10.89
N THR A 60 7.74 -4.07 -9.60
CA THR A 60 8.83 -4.83 -8.97
C THR A 60 8.65 -6.34 -9.16
N GLY A 61 7.78 -6.77 -10.08
CA GLY A 61 7.56 -8.18 -10.42
C GLY A 61 6.85 -8.99 -9.33
N GLY A 62 6.14 -8.35 -8.39
CA GLY A 62 5.29 -9.08 -7.43
C GLY A 62 4.15 -9.85 -8.13
N TRP A 63 3.64 -9.27 -9.23
CA TRP A 63 2.61 -9.86 -10.08
C TRP A 63 3.14 -11.03 -10.93
N ASP A 64 4.30 -10.85 -11.58
CA ASP A 64 4.99 -11.88 -12.38
C ASP A 64 5.44 -13.11 -11.57
N ARG A 65 5.52 -12.99 -10.23
CA ARG A 65 5.93 -14.08 -9.33
C ARG A 65 4.75 -14.88 -8.78
N GLY A 66 3.54 -14.34 -8.78
CA GLY A 66 2.32 -15.03 -8.33
C GLY A 66 1.56 -15.71 -9.47
N VAL A 67 1.71 -15.22 -10.70
CA VAL A 67 1.26 -15.90 -11.91
C VAL A 67 2.42 -16.79 -12.35
N ASP A 68 2.46 -18.02 -11.84
CA ASP A 68 3.41 -19.00 -12.35
C ASP A 68 3.28 -19.07 -13.88
N ALA A 69 4.32 -18.61 -14.59
CA ALA A 69 4.44 -18.80 -16.03
C ALA A 69 4.36 -20.30 -16.42
N GLU A 70 4.52 -21.20 -15.45
CA GLU A 70 4.24 -22.63 -15.51
C GLU A 70 2.76 -22.94 -15.82
N VAL A 71 1.81 -22.21 -15.24
CA VAL A 71 0.36 -22.41 -15.47
C VAL A 71 -0.02 -21.99 -16.89
N ILE A 72 0.58 -20.92 -17.41
CA ILE A 72 0.32 -20.42 -18.78
C ILE A 72 0.97 -21.32 -19.84
N ARG A 73 2.10 -21.98 -19.54
CA ARG A 73 2.85 -22.83 -20.49
C ARG A 73 2.28 -24.25 -20.63
N ARG A 74 1.32 -24.64 -19.78
CA ARG A 74 0.73 -26.00 -19.76
C ARG A 74 -0.58 -26.13 -20.55
N GLY A 75 -1.02 -25.09 -21.24
CA GLY A 75 -2.11 -25.10 -22.22
C GLY A 75 -1.58 -25.02 -23.64
#